data_AF-A0A099BY81-F1
#
_entry.id   AF-A0A099BY81-F1
#
_cell.length_a   1.000
_cell.length_b   1.000
_cell.length_c   1.000
_cell.angle_alpha   90.00
_cell.angle_beta   90.00
_cell.angle_gamma   90.00
#
_symmetry.space_group_name_H-M   'P 1'
#
loop_
_entity.id
_entity.type
_entity.pdbx_description
1 polymer ?
#
loop_
_entity_poly.entity_id
_entity_poly.type
_entity_poly.pdbx_seq_one_letter_code
_entity_poly.pdbx_strand_id
1 'polypeptide(L)'
;MVLSVWKFGNAMKMLRYDNPLVILSSIALLLFFYKFKFQSPVVNWLVASSFTVYIVHFNPYVFKFFKSGVLYFTSTLDGGLLVLGIFLILSAVYLFCVFIDQIRIGMWNLLQHNIYQQK
;
A
#
# COMPACT_ATOMS: atom_id res chain seq x y z
N MET A 1 -18.54 -19.52 9.00
CA MET A 1 -17.57 -18.55 8.43
C MET A 1 -16.11 -19.02 8.53
N VAL A 2 -15.66 -19.61 9.65
CA VAL A 2 -14.27 -20.11 9.83
C VAL A 2 -13.85 -21.22 8.85
N LEU A 3 -14.79 -22.09 8.42
CA LEU A 3 -14.50 -23.14 7.42
C LEU A 3 -14.13 -22.60 6.03
N SER A 4 -14.59 -21.39 5.66
CA SER A 4 -14.24 -20.77 4.38
C SER A 4 -12.75 -20.41 4.34
N VAL A 5 -12.25 -19.79 5.41
CA VAL A 5 -10.85 -19.34 5.54
C VAL A 5 -9.86 -20.50 5.42
N TRP A 6 -10.21 -21.70 5.91
CA TRP A 6 -9.36 -22.88 5.82
C TRP A 6 -9.29 -23.47 4.40
N LYS A 7 -10.40 -23.50 3.66
CA LYS A 7 -10.39 -23.86 2.23
C LYS A 7 -9.63 -22.84 1.38
N PHE A 8 -9.68 -21.55 1.75
CA PHE A 8 -8.88 -20.49 1.11
C PHE A 8 -7.40 -20.50 1.50
N GLY A 9 -6.96 -21.29 2.50
CA GLY A 9 -5.55 -21.36 2.91
C GLY A 9 -4.59 -21.75 1.77
N ASN A 10 -5.06 -22.56 0.82
CA ASN A 10 -4.30 -22.90 -0.40
C ASN A 10 -4.40 -21.80 -1.48
N ALA A 11 -5.55 -21.15 -1.63
CA ALA A 11 -5.74 -20.05 -2.58
C ALA A 11 -4.91 -18.80 -2.20
N MET A 12 -4.81 -18.49 -0.90
CA MET A 12 -3.99 -17.37 -0.42
C MET A 12 -2.50 -17.60 -0.66
N LYS A 13 -2.03 -18.87 -0.69
CA LYS A 13 -0.66 -19.20 -1.10
C LYS A 13 -0.42 -18.95 -2.59
N MET A 14 -1.44 -19.12 -3.44
CA MET A 14 -1.32 -18.84 -4.88
C MET A 14 -1.15 -17.35 -5.17
N LEU A 15 -1.63 -16.47 -4.28
CA LEU A 15 -1.50 -15.01 -4.40
C LEU A 15 -0.21 -14.45 -3.79
N ARG A 16 0.71 -15.30 -3.33
CA ARG A 16 1.98 -14.83 -2.80
C ARG A 16 2.83 -14.22 -3.91
N TYR A 17 3.59 -13.19 -3.56
CA TYR A 17 4.44 -12.44 -4.49
C TYR A 17 5.65 -13.24 -5.02
N ASP A 18 5.92 -14.43 -4.49
CA ASP A 18 6.92 -15.38 -4.99
C ASP A 18 6.35 -16.31 -6.09
N ASN A 19 5.05 -16.25 -6.38
CA ASN A 19 4.47 -17.00 -7.48
C ASN A 19 4.75 -16.31 -8.83
N PRO A 20 5.39 -16.98 -9.81
CA PRO A 20 5.68 -16.39 -11.11
C PRO A 20 4.44 -15.91 -11.86
N LEU A 21 3.29 -16.55 -11.68
CA LEU A 21 2.03 -16.12 -12.32
C LEU A 21 1.55 -14.77 -11.78
N VAL A 22 1.75 -14.52 -10.48
CA VAL A 22 1.41 -13.22 -9.86
C VAL A 22 2.32 -12.14 -10.41
N ILE A 23 3.63 -12.40 -10.51
CA ILE A 23 4.61 -11.47 -11.10
C ILE A 23 4.23 -11.14 -12.56
N LEU A 24 3.93 -12.16 -13.38
CA LEU A 24 3.49 -11.96 -14.76
C LEU A 24 2.21 -11.13 -14.84
N SER A 25 1.24 -11.37 -13.96
CA SER A 25 0.00 -10.59 -13.92
C SER A 25 0.24 -9.12 -13.56
N SER A 26 1.16 -8.84 -12.61
CA SER A 26 1.54 -7.47 -12.25
C SER A 26 2.26 -6.75 -13.38
N ILE A 27 3.14 -7.44 -14.11
CA ILE A 27 3.82 -6.89 -15.30
C ILE A 27 2.80 -6.60 -16.42
N ALA A 28 1.87 -7.52 -16.69
CA ALA A 28 0.83 -7.31 -17.69
C ALA A 28 -0.04 -6.09 -17.36
N LEU A 29 -0.41 -5.91 -16.09
CA LEU A 29 -1.15 -4.74 -15.62
C LEU A 29 -0.33 -3.45 -15.79
N LEU A 30 0.96 -3.47 -15.46
CA LEU A 30 1.86 -2.35 -15.66
C LEU A 30 1.95 -1.96 -17.14
N LEU A 31 2.13 -2.94 -18.04
CA LEU A 31 2.19 -2.71 -19.49
C LEU A 31 0.87 -2.18 -20.06
N PHE A 32 -0.26 -2.60 -19.49
CA PHE A 32 -1.57 -2.05 -19.85
C PHE A 32 -1.64 -0.56 -19.51
N PHE A 33 -1.30 -0.18 -18.28
CA PHE A 33 -1.32 1.23 -17.85
C PHE A 33 -0.23 2.09 -18.49
N TYR A 34 0.92 1.49 -18.86
CA TYR A 34 2.03 2.19 -19.50
C TYR A 34 1.63 2.87 -20.82
N LYS A 35 0.64 2.34 -21.53
CA LYS A 35 0.13 2.94 -22.78
C LYS A 35 -0.64 4.25 -22.54
N PHE A 36 -1.11 4.48 -21.33
CA PHE A 36 -1.87 5.69 -21.01
C PHE A 36 -0.94 6.81 -20.57
N LYS A 37 -1.02 7.96 -21.27
CA LYS A 37 -0.26 9.17 -20.93
C LYS A 37 -1.07 10.08 -20.01
N PHE A 38 -1.26 9.67 -18.76
CA PHE A 38 -1.83 10.54 -17.73
C PHE A 38 -0.70 11.27 -17.02
N GLN A 39 -0.71 12.60 -17.06
CA GLN A 39 0.24 13.43 -16.33
C GLN A 39 -0.53 14.37 -15.41
N SER A 40 -0.67 13.94 -14.15
CA SER A 40 -1.19 14.81 -13.09
C SER A 40 -0.11 14.94 -12.02
N PRO A 41 0.24 16.17 -11.60
CA PRO A 41 1.26 16.38 -10.58
C PRO A 41 0.87 15.73 -9.25
N VAL A 42 -0.42 15.74 -8.90
CA VAL A 42 -0.94 15.12 -7.68
C VAL A 42 -0.82 13.60 -7.75
N VAL A 43 -1.18 12.99 -8.89
CA VAL A 43 -1.09 11.54 -9.06
C VAL A 43 0.38 11.10 -9.05
N ASN A 44 1.25 11.80 -9.77
CA ASN A 44 2.68 11.49 -9.78
C ASN A 44 3.29 11.60 -8.37
N TRP A 45 2.85 12.57 -7.59
CA TRP A 45 3.26 12.73 -6.20
C TRP A 45 2.79 11.57 -5.32
N LEU A 46 1.55 11.12 -5.45
CA LEU A 46 1.03 9.94 -4.72
C LEU A 46 1.72 8.64 -5.14
N VAL A 47 1.96 8.47 -6.45
CA VAL A 47 2.58 7.27 -7.02
C VAL A 47 4.04 7.14 -6.59
N ALA A 48 4.78 8.26 -6.47
CA ALA A 48 6.16 8.26 -5.99
C ALA A 48 6.30 7.63 -4.60
N SER A 49 5.30 7.77 -3.75
CA SER A 49 5.29 7.23 -2.39
C SER A 49 4.77 5.79 -2.29
N SER A 50 4.14 5.24 -3.35
CA SER A 50 3.42 3.95 -3.28
C SER A 50 4.27 2.77 -2.81
N PHE A 51 5.55 2.74 -3.18
CA PHE A 51 6.47 1.68 -2.73
C PHE A 51 6.79 1.78 -1.23
N THR A 52 7.01 2.99 -0.71
CA THR A 52 7.25 3.21 0.72
C THR A 52 6.04 2.84 1.55
N VAL A 53 4.83 3.20 1.09
CA VAL A 53 3.58 2.83 1.77
C VAL A 53 3.52 1.31 1.96
N TYR A 54 3.86 0.53 0.93
CA TYR A 54 3.91 -0.93 1.04
C TYR A 54 4.87 -1.38 2.16
N ILE A 55 6.11 -0.87 2.18
CA ILE A 55 7.11 -1.26 3.20
C ILE A 55 6.65 -0.87 4.61
N VAL A 56 6.14 0.35 4.79
CA VAL A 56 5.71 0.85 6.10
C VAL A 56 4.49 0.08 6.60
N HIS A 57 3.53 -0.19 5.73
CA HIS A 57 2.32 -0.95 6.07
C HIS A 57 2.63 -2.40 6.47
N PHE A 58 3.56 -3.04 5.76
CA PHE A 58 4.00 -4.42 6.06
C PHE A 58 4.98 -4.52 7.23
N ASN A 59 5.39 -3.40 7.83
CA ASN A 59 6.25 -3.42 9.01
C ASN A 59 5.56 -4.19 10.16
N PRO A 60 6.21 -5.18 10.80
CA PRO A 60 5.60 -6.00 11.84
C PRO A 60 5.04 -5.21 13.03
N TYR A 61 5.59 -4.04 13.34
CA TYR A 61 5.10 -3.17 14.41
C TYR A 61 3.83 -2.43 13.98
N VAL A 62 3.76 -1.95 12.74
CA VAL A 62 2.62 -1.19 12.19
C VAL A 62 1.45 -2.13 11.84
N PHE A 63 1.77 -3.28 11.23
CA PHE A 63 0.78 -4.24 10.75
C PHE A 63 -0.12 -4.78 11.88
N LYS A 64 0.41 -4.89 13.11
CA LYS A 64 -0.39 -5.30 14.28
C LYS A 64 -1.52 -4.32 14.56
N PHE A 65 -1.25 -3.01 14.54
CA PHE A 65 -2.26 -1.98 14.75
C PHE A 65 -3.30 -1.99 13.63
N PHE A 66 -2.83 -2.09 12.38
CA PHE A 66 -3.71 -2.21 11.23
C PHE A 66 -4.65 -3.42 11.34
N LYS A 67 -4.10 -4.60 11.65
CA LYS A 67 -4.87 -5.83 11.82
C LYS A 67 -5.93 -5.69 12.91
N SER A 68 -5.57 -5.14 14.07
CA SER A 68 -6.51 -4.90 15.17
C SER A 68 -7.62 -3.93 14.77
N GLY A 69 -7.28 -2.87 14.03
CA GLY A 69 -8.26 -1.93 13.47
C GLY A 69 -9.24 -2.64 12.54
N VAL A 70 -8.74 -3.36 11.53
CA VAL A 70 -9.61 -4.10 10.59
C VAL A 70 -10.49 -5.11 11.32
N LEU A 71 -9.95 -5.85 12.30
CA LEU A 71 -10.73 -6.79 13.10
C LEU A 71 -11.89 -6.09 13.84
N TYR A 72 -11.63 -4.92 14.42
CA TYR A 72 -12.66 -4.13 15.08
C TYR A 72 -13.78 -3.74 14.10
N PHE A 73 -13.46 -3.20 12.92
CA PHE A 73 -14.45 -2.84 11.90
C PHE A 73 -15.24 -4.07 11.42
N THR A 74 -14.59 -5.22 11.21
CA THR A 74 -15.26 -6.46 10.81
C THR A 74 -16.15 -7.07 11.89
N SER A 75 -15.91 -6.75 13.16
CA SER A 75 -16.74 -7.24 14.27
C SER A 75 -17.93 -6.34 14.59
N THR A 76 -17.90 -5.08 14.14
CA THR A 76 -18.88 -4.05 14.51
C THR A 76 -19.81 -3.67 13.37
N LEU A 77 -19.36 -3.80 12.13
CA LEU A 77 -20.09 -3.37 10.93
C LEU A 77 -20.37 -4.56 10.04
N ASP A 78 -21.48 -4.47 9.30
CA ASP A 78 -21.88 -5.53 8.37
C ASP A 78 -22.20 -4.98 6.98
N GLY A 79 -22.12 -5.85 5.97
CA GLY A 79 -22.47 -5.53 4.58
C GLY A 79 -21.77 -4.30 4.01
N GLY A 80 -22.54 -3.36 3.46
CA GLY A 80 -22.02 -2.17 2.77
C GLY A 80 -21.28 -1.18 3.69
N LEU A 81 -21.68 -1.07 4.96
CA LEU A 81 -21.00 -0.21 5.93
C LEU A 81 -19.60 -0.74 6.26
N LEU A 82 -19.43 -2.07 6.28
CA LEU A 82 -18.12 -2.68 6.44
C LEU A 82 -17.18 -2.33 5.28
N VAL A 83 -17.67 -2.40 4.05
CA VAL A 83 -16.89 -2.04 2.85
C VAL A 83 -16.44 -0.59 2.91
N LEU A 84 -17.33 0.32 3.28
CA LEU A 84 -17.01 1.74 3.44
C LEU A 84 -16.02 1.97 4.59
N GLY A 85 -16.20 1.30 5.73
CA GLY A 85 -15.27 1.38 6.87
C GLY A 85 -13.86 0.88 6.52
N ILE A 86 -13.76 -0.24 5.80
CA ILE A 86 -12.49 -0.78 5.30
C ILE A 86 -11.86 0.17 4.27
N PHE A 87 -12.65 0.75 3.37
CA PHE A 87 -12.14 1.71 2.40
C PHE A 87 -11.56 2.96 3.09
N LEU A 88 -12.25 3.49 4.11
CA LEU A 88 -11.79 4.64 4.87
C LEU A 88 -10.50 4.36 5.65
N ILE A 89 -10.40 3.22 6.35
CA ILE A 89 -9.17 2.89 7.09
C ILE A 89 -7.99 2.67 6.14
N LEU A 90 -8.19 2.02 4.99
CA LEU A 90 -7.14 1.84 3.98
C LEU A 90 -6.67 3.18 3.42
N SER A 91 -7.61 4.08 3.11
CA SER A 91 -7.30 5.42 2.61
C SER A 91 -6.53 6.24 3.65
N ALA A 92 -6.96 6.19 4.91
CA ALA A 92 -6.29 6.88 6.02
C ALA A 92 -4.86 6.37 6.23
N VAL A 93 -4.67 5.04 6.25
CA VAL A 93 -3.34 4.43 6.40
C VAL A 93 -2.44 4.77 5.21
N TYR A 94 -2.99 4.75 3.99
CA TYR A 94 -2.26 5.14 2.79
C TYR A 94 -1.76 6.58 2.89
N LEU A 95 -2.64 7.53 3.18
CA LEU A 95 -2.29 8.95 3.32
C LEU A 95 -1.28 9.20 4.44
N PHE A 96 -1.43 8.52 5.57
CA PHE A 96 -0.46 8.60 6.67
C PHE A 96 0.93 8.12 6.25
N CYS A 97 1.01 7.01 5.52
CA CYS A 97 2.29 6.50 5.01
C CYS A 97 2.88 7.43 3.94
N VAL A 98 2.06 8.00 3.06
CA VAL A 98 2.51 9.02 2.09
C VAL A 98 3.09 10.22 2.83
N PHE A 99 2.43 10.71 3.87
CA PHE A 99 2.94 11.84 4.66
C PHE A 99 4.33 11.58 5.23
N ILE A 100 4.57 10.40 5.80
CA ILE A 100 5.91 9.98 6.29
C ILE A 100 6.94 9.95 5.15
N ASP A 101 6.55 9.41 4.00
CA ASP A 101 7.43 9.32 2.83
C ASP A 101 7.88 10.71 2.33
N GLN A 102 7.00 11.70 2.39
CA GLN A 102 7.30 13.06 1.96
C GLN A 102 8.31 13.76 2.88
N ILE A 103 8.25 13.49 4.19
CA ILE A 103 9.28 13.93 5.13
C ILE A 103 10.64 13.35 4.73
N ARG A 104 10.69 12.06 4.39
CA ARG A 104 11.93 11.40 3.94
C ARG A 104 12.49 12.04 2.65
N ILE A 105 11.63 12.28 1.65
CA ILE A 105 12.03 12.93 0.39
C ILE A 105 12.57 14.33 0.66
N GLY A 106 11.90 15.12 1.51
CA GLY A 106 12.34 16.45 1.92
C GLY A 106 13.70 16.44 2.62
N MET A 107 13.89 15.53 3.58
CA MET A 107 15.18 15.37 4.29
C MET A 107 16.31 14.99 3.33
N TRP A 108 16.06 14.07 2.39
CA TRP A 108 17.06 13.66 1.41
C TRP A 108 17.47 14.82 0.50
N ASN A 109 16.51 15.63 0.05
CA ASN A 109 16.79 16.80 -0.78
C ASN A 109 17.61 17.86 -0.03
N LEU A 110 17.33 18.07 1.26
CA LEU A 110 18.12 18.99 2.11
C LEU A 110 19.55 18.49 2.30
N LEU A 111 19.74 17.20 2.60
CA LEU A 111 21.07 16.60 2.73
C LEU A 111 21.86 16.69 1.43
N GLN A 112 21.22 16.37 0.31
CA GLN A 112 21.84 16.44 -1.01
C GLN A 112 22.30 17.86 -1.34
N HIS A 113 21.48 18.86 -1.06
CA HIS A 113 21.84 20.26 -1.25
C HIS A 113 23.08 20.64 -0.43
N ASN A 114 23.13 20.27 0.85
CA ASN A 114 24.26 20.58 1.73
C ASN A 114 25.57 19.90 1.28
N ILE A 115 25.51 18.69 0.74
CA ILE A 115 26.70 17.97 0.25
C ILE A 115 27.25 18.62 -1.03
N TYR A 116 26.39 19.04 -1.97
CA TYR A 116 26.85 19.70 -3.20
C TYR A 116 27.41 21.11 -2.95
N GLN A 117 26.94 21.83 -1.94
CA GLN A 117 27.50 23.15 -1.57
C GLN A 117 28.90 23.06 -0.92
N GLN A 118 29.32 21.88 -0.46
CA GLN A 118 30.67 21.66 0.08
C GLN A 118 31.71 21.23 -0.96
N LYS A 119 31.34 21.16 -2.24
CA LYS A 119 32.22 20.75 -3.33
C LYS A 119 32.45 21.91 -4.30
#